data_AF-A0A814QF95-F1
#
_entry.id   AF-A0A814QF95-F1
#
_cell.length_a   1.000
_cell.length_b   1.000
_cell.length_c   1.000
_cell.angle_alpha   90.00
_cell.angle_beta   90.00
_cell.angle_gamma   90.00
#
_symmetry.space_group_name_H-M   'P 1'
#
loop_
_entity.id
_entity.type
_entity.pdbx_description
1 polymer ?
#
loop_
_entity_poly.entity_id
_entity_poly.type
_entity_poly.pdbx_seq_one_letter_code
_entity_poly.pdbx_strand_id
1 'polypeptide(L)'
;MTSPVKLISVRQIPEASAQDEFIWVYQMNDKWTPFSDAASSTIEKAFRQGIEEIVIDGIYRIDLKCFVQEHIDDRNCKQSIRRRRRCLHKSSISSDESIEDESRRCERFSSPLGLVSNCNEI
;
A
#
# COMPACT_ATOMS: atom_id res chain seq x y z
N MET A 1 37.31 4.43 -14.71
CA MET A 1 36.79 4.39 -13.32
C MET A 1 35.51 3.58 -13.33
N THR A 2 35.59 2.28 -13.09
CA THR A 2 34.44 1.35 -13.14
C THR A 2 33.93 1.10 -11.73
N SER A 3 32.72 1.54 -11.44
CA SER A 3 32.06 1.36 -10.14
C SER A 3 31.68 -0.12 -9.96
N PRO A 4 31.98 -0.76 -8.82
CA PRO A 4 31.64 -2.16 -8.60
C PRO A 4 30.15 -2.35 -8.29
N VAL A 5 29.49 -3.21 -9.06
CA VAL A 5 28.12 -3.68 -8.80
C VAL A 5 28.13 -4.55 -7.54
N LYS A 6 27.44 -4.09 -6.48
CA LYS A 6 27.31 -4.84 -5.23
C LYS A 6 26.20 -5.89 -5.37
N LEU A 7 26.59 -7.14 -5.63
CA LEU A 7 25.70 -8.29 -5.51
C LEU A 7 25.41 -8.56 -4.02
N ILE A 8 24.17 -8.37 -3.61
CA ILE A 8 23.71 -8.72 -2.26
C ILE A 8 23.27 -10.19 -2.28
N SER A 9 23.99 -11.05 -1.55
CA SER A 9 23.66 -12.47 -1.38
C SER A 9 22.54 -12.63 -0.34
N VAL A 10 21.44 -13.26 -0.76
CA VAL A 10 20.21 -13.45 0.04
C VAL A 10 20.34 -14.70 0.91
N ARG A 11 21.20 -14.70 1.93
CA ARG A 11 21.15 -15.70 3.00
C ARG A 11 21.52 -15.06 4.33
N GLN A 12 20.66 -15.27 5.33
CA GLN A 12 20.68 -14.77 6.72
C GLN A 12 19.94 -13.44 6.93
N ILE A 13 18.63 -13.54 7.20
CA ILE A 13 17.91 -12.56 8.04
C ILE A 13 17.16 -13.37 9.11
N PRO A 14 17.31 -13.03 10.41
CA PRO A 14 16.66 -13.74 11.50
C PRO A 14 15.15 -13.48 11.52
N GLU A 15 14.45 -14.49 11.98
CA GLU A 15 13.01 -14.61 12.14
C GLU A 15 12.49 -13.67 13.25
N ALA A 16 11.31 -13.10 13.00
CA ALA A 16 10.43 -12.32 13.89
C ALA A 16 10.66 -10.80 14.03
N SER A 17 9.55 -10.07 13.83
CA SER A 17 9.21 -8.70 14.27
C SER A 17 9.06 -7.65 13.16
N ALA A 18 7.81 -7.24 12.97
CA ALA A 18 7.28 -6.27 12.00
C ALA A 18 7.24 -6.78 10.55
N GLN A 19 6.06 -7.21 10.09
CA GLN A 19 5.75 -7.10 8.67
C GLN A 19 5.99 -5.64 8.28
N ASP A 20 6.94 -5.39 7.36
CA ASP A 20 7.28 -4.03 6.90
C ASP A 20 5.96 -3.25 6.67
N GLU A 21 5.79 -2.06 7.25
CA GLU A 21 4.56 -1.25 7.12
C GLU A 21 4.16 -1.04 5.65
N PHE A 22 5.09 -1.26 4.74
CA PHE A 22 4.94 -1.08 3.32
C PHE A 22 4.97 -2.42 2.56
N ILE A 23 4.25 -2.43 1.44
CA ILE A 23 4.27 -3.45 0.41
C ILE A 23 4.55 -2.77 -0.93
N TRP A 24 5.36 -3.41 -1.76
CA TRP A 24 5.62 -2.94 -3.11
C TRP A 24 4.63 -3.60 -4.06
N VAL A 25 4.16 -2.84 -5.04
CA VAL A 25 3.24 -3.33 -6.09
C VAL A 25 3.76 -2.92 -7.47
N TYR A 26 3.49 -3.74 -8.48
CA TYR A 26 3.79 -3.45 -9.89
C TYR A 26 2.50 -3.39 -10.72
N GLN A 27 2.52 -2.65 -11.83
CA GLN A 27 1.38 -2.50 -12.72
C GLN A 27 1.42 -3.55 -13.84
N MET A 28 0.36 -4.36 -13.93
CA MET A 28 0.14 -5.34 -14.99
C MET A 28 -1.30 -5.22 -15.48
N ASN A 29 -1.50 -4.94 -16.78
CA ASN A 29 -2.82 -4.81 -17.40
C ASN A 29 -3.79 -3.91 -16.60
N ASP A 30 -3.32 -2.70 -16.26
CA ASP A 30 -4.02 -1.70 -15.44
C ASP A 30 -4.36 -2.09 -13.99
N LYS A 31 -3.91 -3.26 -13.55
CA LYS A 31 -4.04 -3.70 -12.17
C LYS A 31 -2.70 -3.58 -11.45
N TRP A 32 -2.78 -3.25 -10.17
CA TRP A 32 -1.60 -3.19 -9.31
C TRP A 32 -1.51 -4.48 -8.50
N THR A 33 -0.51 -5.27 -8.84
CA THR A 33 -0.28 -6.59 -8.25
C THR A 33 0.84 -6.48 -7.21
N PRO A 34 0.67 -7.04 -6.00
CA PRO A 34 1.74 -7.05 -5.01
C PRO A 34 2.91 -7.92 -5.45
N PHE A 35 4.11 -7.46 -5.15
CA PHE A 35 5.28 -8.34 -5.11
C PHE A 35 5.12 -9.35 -3.97
N SER A 36 5.82 -10.48 -4.05
CA SER A 36 5.95 -11.40 -2.91
C SER A 36 6.54 -10.67 -1.69
N ASP A 37 6.29 -11.18 -0.49
CA ASP A 37 6.81 -10.55 0.74
C ASP A 37 8.35 -10.46 0.73
N ALA A 38 9.04 -11.50 0.25
CA ALA A 38 10.50 -11.53 0.13
C ALA A 38 11.03 -10.48 -0.85
N ALA A 39 10.40 -10.36 -2.03
CA ALA A 39 10.75 -9.34 -3.02
C ALA A 39 10.45 -7.94 -2.45
N SER A 40 9.27 -7.72 -1.89
CA SER A 40 8.89 -6.44 -1.26
C SER A 40 9.88 -6.01 -0.17
N SER A 41 10.31 -6.93 0.70
CA SER A 41 11.28 -6.62 1.75
C SER A 41 12.66 -6.28 1.18
N THR A 42 13.07 -6.96 0.11
CA THR A 42 14.33 -6.67 -0.59
C THR A 42 14.30 -5.29 -1.24
N ILE A 43 13.20 -4.96 -1.94
CA ILE A 43 12.98 -3.63 -2.54
C ILE A 43 12.97 -2.55 -1.46
N GLU A 44 12.24 -2.77 -0.36
CA GLU A 44 12.14 -1.83 0.75
C GLU A 44 13.49 -1.60 1.44
N LYS A 45 14.30 -2.64 1.59
CA LYS A 45 15.66 -2.53 2.15
C LYS A 45 16.56 -1.70 1.22
N ALA A 46 16.53 -1.96 -0.08
CA ALA A 46 17.31 -1.21 -1.07
C ALA A 46 16.90 0.27 -1.13
N PHE A 47 15.59 0.52 -1.14
CA PHE A 47 15.02 1.86 -1.12
C PHE A 47 15.47 2.65 0.13
N ARG A 48 15.39 2.04 1.32
CA ARG A 48 15.87 2.66 2.57
C ARG A 48 17.37 2.94 2.58
N GLN A 49 18.15 2.15 1.87
CA GLN A 49 19.60 2.32 1.76
C GLN A 49 20.02 3.31 0.66
N GLY A 50 19.06 3.85 -0.11
CA GLY A 50 19.36 4.75 -1.24
C GLY A 50 20.01 4.03 -2.42
N ILE A 51 19.83 2.71 -2.54
CA ILE A 51 20.28 1.95 -3.71
C ILE A 51 19.34 2.26 -4.88
N GLU A 52 19.90 2.72 -6.00
CA GLU A 52 19.10 3.12 -7.16
C GLU A 52 18.61 1.92 -8.01
N GLU A 53 19.36 0.82 -8.04
CA GLU A 53 19.06 -0.34 -8.89
C GLU A 53 19.32 -1.67 -8.16
N ILE A 54 18.40 -2.62 -8.27
CA ILE A 54 18.55 -3.99 -7.76
C ILE A 54 18.02 -5.03 -8.75
N VAL A 55 18.43 -6.28 -8.59
CA VAL A 55 17.91 -7.42 -9.36
C VAL A 55 17.16 -8.36 -8.43
N ILE A 56 15.95 -8.78 -8.84
CA ILE A 56 15.09 -9.72 -8.13
C ILE A 56 15.00 -11.02 -8.92
N ASP A 57 15.25 -12.13 -8.22
CA ASP A 57 15.19 -13.50 -8.73
C ASP A 57 16.06 -13.78 -9.98
N GLY A 58 16.97 -12.87 -10.34
CA GLY A 58 17.77 -12.95 -11.56
C GLY A 58 16.99 -12.70 -12.85
N ILE A 59 15.72 -12.29 -12.76
CA ILE A 59 14.80 -12.14 -13.89
C ILE A 59 14.46 -10.68 -14.13
N TYR A 60 14.23 -9.93 -13.05
CA TYR A 60 13.77 -8.55 -13.12
C TYR A 60 14.79 -7.60 -12.54
N ARG A 61 15.03 -6.50 -13.24
CA ARG A 61 15.79 -5.35 -12.76
C ARG A 61 14.81 -4.28 -12.29
N ILE A 62 15.02 -3.79 -11.08
CA ILE A 62 14.19 -2.77 -10.44
C ILE A 62 14.99 -1.47 -10.39
N ASP A 63 14.51 -0.46 -11.11
CA ASP A 63 15.01 0.91 -11.03
C ASP A 63 14.16 1.68 -10.01
N LEU A 64 14.74 1.93 -8.84
CA LEU A 64 14.12 2.64 -7.72
C LEU A 64 14.14 4.16 -7.89
N LYS A 65 14.91 4.69 -8.84
CA LYS A 65 14.94 6.11 -9.18
C LYS A 65 13.78 6.47 -10.09
N CYS A 66 13.53 5.63 -11.09
CA CYS A 66 12.43 5.81 -12.05
C CYS A 66 11.14 5.10 -11.62
N PHE A 67 11.17 4.29 -10.56
CA PHE A 67 10.05 3.46 -10.09
C PHE A 67 9.49 2.56 -11.20
N VAL A 68 10.39 1.78 -11.81
CA VAL A 68 10.03 0.79 -12.83
C VAL A 68 10.72 -0.54 -12.58
N GLN A 69 10.09 -1.62 -13.02
CA GLN A 69 10.73 -2.91 -13.21
C GLN A 69 10.84 -3.22 -14.70
N GLU A 70 11.90 -3.92 -15.08
CA GLU A 70 12.09 -4.41 -16.43
C GLU A 70 12.62 -5.83 -16.42
N HIS A 71 12.20 -6.61 -17.42
CA HIS A 71 12.74 -7.95 -17.63
C HIS A 71 14.16 -7.85 -18.18
N ILE A 72 15.09 -8.63 -17.62
CA ILE A 72 16.51 -8.56 -18.00
C ILE A 72 16.73 -8.96 -19.46
N ASP A 73 16.03 -10.00 -19.92
CA ASP A 73 16.11 -10.46 -21.31
C ASP A 73 15.21 -9.68 -22.28
N ASP A 74 14.18 -8.99 -21.78
CA ASP A 74 13.23 -8.25 -22.60
C ASP A 74 13.08 -6.81 -22.13
N ARG A 75 13.88 -5.93 -22.75
CA ARG A 75 13.92 -4.50 -22.45
C ARG A 75 12.64 -3.74 -22.81
N ASN A 76 11.74 -4.35 -23.58
CA ASN A 76 10.45 -3.74 -23.93
C ASN A 76 9.39 -4.01 -22.87
N CYS A 77 9.60 -5.00 -22.00
CA CYS A 77 8.70 -5.31 -20.90
C CYS A 77 9.05 -4.44 -19.68
N LYS A 78 8.50 -3.23 -19.64
CA LYS A 78 8.63 -2.31 -18.51
C LYS A 78 7.30 -2.14 -17.79
N GLN A 79 7.33 -2.23 -16.47
CA GLN A 79 6.15 -2.07 -15.62
C GLN A 79 6.44 -1.07 -14.51
N SER A 80 5.52 -0.13 -14.30
CA SER A 80 5.62 0.82 -13.20
C SER A 80 5.50 0.10 -11.86
N ILE A 81 6.27 0.53 -10.86
CA ILE A 81 6.17 0.03 -9.49
C ILE A 81 5.81 1.17 -8.54
N ARG A 82 5.29 0.85 -7.36
CA ARG A 82 5.12 1.83 -6.29
C ARG A 82 5.10 1.18 -4.91
N ARG A 83 5.44 2.00 -3.92
CA ARG A 83 5.36 1.67 -2.51
C ARG A 83 3.96 2.00 -1.97
N ARG A 84 3.33 1.08 -1.26
CA ARG A 84 2.03 1.26 -0.60
C ARG A 84 2.13 0.91 0.87
N ARG A 85 1.41 1.61 1.74
CA ARG A 85 1.24 1.17 3.13
C ARG A 85 0.32 -0.05 3.17
N ARG A 86 0.65 -1.05 3.98
CA ARG A 86 -0.30 -2.10 4.37
C ARG A 86 -1.35 -1.47 5.25
N CYS A 87 -2.62 -1.65 4.90
CA CYS A 87 -3.71 -1.33 5.81
C CYS A 87 -3.68 -2.36 6.94
N LEU A 88 -2.98 -2.06 8.03
CA LEU A 88 -3.17 -2.78 9.27
C LEU A 88 -4.59 -2.44 9.71
N HIS A 89 -5.53 -3.36 9.49
CA HIS A 89 -6.82 -3.31 10.18
C HIS A 89 -6.47 -3.29 11.68
N LYS A 90 -6.44 -2.09 12.27
CA LYS A 90 -6.61 -1.96 13.70
C LYS A 90 -8.02 -2.48 13.94
N SER A 91 -8.10 -3.73 14.37
CA SER A 91 -9.29 -4.24 15.03
C SER A 91 -9.52 -3.31 16.21
N SER A 92 -10.42 -2.35 16.02
CA SER A 92 -11.06 -1.65 17.13
C SER A 92 -11.92 -2.67 17.86
N ILE A 93 -11.28 -3.54 18.63
CA ILE A 93 -11.94 -4.29 19.70
C ILE A 93 -12.08 -3.27 20.83
N SER A 94 -13.25 -2.65 20.88
CA SER A 94 -13.79 -2.05 22.10
C SER A 94 -14.98 -2.92 22.47
N SER A 95 -14.72 -3.93 23.29
CA SER A 95 -15.75 -4.63 24.04
C SER A 95 -16.36 -3.64 25.03
N ASP A 96 -17.67 -3.40 24.96
CA ASP A 96 -18.43 -2.95 26.12
C ASP A 96 -19.76 -3.70 26.12
N GLU A 97 -19.90 -4.60 27.09
CA GLU A 97 -21.10 -5.37 27.38
C GLU A 97 -22.12 -4.50 28.14
N SER A 98 -23.35 -4.51 27.63
CA SER A 98 -24.60 -4.70 28.38
C SER A 98 -24.91 -3.81 29.59
N ILE A 99 -25.81 -2.83 29.42
CA ILE A 99 -26.86 -2.55 30.42
C ILE A 99 -28.20 -2.39 29.70
N GLU A 100 -29.11 -3.31 30.00
CA GLU A 100 -30.55 -3.19 29.74
C GLU A 100 -31.11 -2.10 30.65
N ASP A 101 -31.78 -1.08 30.12
CA ASP A 101 -32.82 -0.40 30.91
C ASP A 101 -33.96 0.12 30.03
N GLU A 102 -35.14 -0.18 30.54
CA GLU A 102 -36.43 -0.12 29.91
C GLU A 102 -37.05 1.28 30.08
N SER A 103 -37.96 1.64 29.17
CA SER A 103 -39.06 2.59 29.41
C SER A 103 -38.73 4.09 29.55
N ARG A 104 -39.05 4.87 28.50
CA ARG A 104 -40.08 5.95 28.52
C ARG A 104 -40.30 6.60 27.14
N ARG A 105 -41.37 6.13 26.48
CA ARG A 105 -42.49 6.88 25.89
C ARG A 105 -42.32 8.40 25.67
N CYS A 106 -42.48 8.85 24.41
CA CYS A 106 -43.25 10.02 23.95
C CYS A 106 -43.20 10.05 22.41
N GLU A 107 -44.18 9.46 21.71
CA GLU A 107 -45.36 10.13 21.12
C GLU A 107 -45.01 11.12 19.98
N ARG A 108 -45.48 10.73 18.78
CA ARG A 108 -45.92 11.53 17.61
C ARG A 108 -45.69 13.03 17.70
N PHE A 109 -45.21 13.64 16.60
CA PHE A 109 -46.03 14.56 15.78
C PHE A 109 -45.29 14.92 14.48
N SER A 110 -45.98 14.64 13.37
CA SER A 110 -46.02 15.33 12.08
C SER A 110 -44.83 16.14 11.56
N SER A 111 -44.39 15.79 10.35
CA SER A 111 -43.76 16.73 9.40
C SER A 111 -44.61 18.01 9.23
N PRO A 112 -43.99 19.12 8.81
CA PRO A 112 -44.53 19.76 7.61
C PRO A 112 -43.48 20.29 6.61
N LEU A 113 -43.99 20.37 5.39
CA LEU A 113 -43.46 20.96 4.16
C LEU A 113 -43.25 22.47 4.27
N GLY A 114 -42.41 22.98 3.34
CA GLY A 114 -42.39 24.37 2.90
C GLY A 114 -41.07 25.06 3.19
N LEU A 115 -40.56 25.98 2.38
CA LEU A 115 -41.02 26.57 1.13
C LEU A 115 -39.78 27.31 0.57
N VAL A 116 -39.75 27.46 -0.76
CA VAL A 116 -38.88 28.35 -1.55
C VAL A 116 -38.46 29.68 -0.89
N SER A 117 -37.25 30.16 -1.18
CA SER A 117 -37.11 31.45 -1.89
C SER A 117 -35.71 31.66 -2.47
N ASN A 118 -35.76 32.41 -3.57
CA ASN A 118 -34.78 32.75 -4.58
C ASN A 118 -33.99 34.01 -4.18
N CYS A 119 -32.71 34.12 -4.53
CA CYS A 119 -32.00 35.40 -4.61
C CYS A 119 -31.09 35.42 -5.85
N ASN A 120 -31.44 36.28 -6.81
CA ASN A 120 -30.70 36.67 -8.01
C ASN A 120 -29.46 37.53 -7.69
N GLU A 121 -28.53 37.60 -8.64
CA GLU A 121 -27.84 38.78 -9.23
C GLU A 121 -26.66 38.20 -10.05
N ILE A 122 -26.44 38.47 -11.34
CA ILE A 122 -26.59 39.68 -12.17
C ILE A 122 -27.00 39.25 -13.59
#